data_AF-A0A976FF13-F1
#
_entry.id   AF-A0A976FF13-F1
#
_cell.length_a   1.000
_cell.length_b   1.000
_cell.length_c   1.000
_cell.angle_alpha   90.00
_cell.angle_beta   90.00
_cell.angle_gamma   90.00
#
_symmetry.space_group_name_H-M   'P 1'
#
loop_
_entity.id
_entity.type
_entity.pdbx_description
1 polymer ?
#
loop_
_entity_poly.entity_id
_entity_poly.type
_entity_poly.pdbx_seq_one_letter_code
_entity_poly.pdbx_strand_id
1 'polypeptide(L)'
;MTETEPITAKRAAEQFDHEFQRYTTKHTGKSARAVAMARAELAKYNAIMFQDKKLEEKGIQKGRLTPELRATYETKIKNLEDALDKFHLSVASYNRTKALLSFVLLVAFALLMFFQPWAKHFENPQDLTYDEYVTLDEELTEPRKQKLLESSDEL
;
A
#
# COMPACT_ATOMS: atom_id res chain seq x y z
N MET A 1 17.22 -21.79 29.20
CA MET A 1 15.93 -21.13 29.47
C MET A 1 15.98 -19.79 28.76
N THR A 2 15.32 -19.65 27.61
CA THR A 2 15.32 -18.41 26.83
C THR A 2 14.18 -17.53 27.34
N GLU A 3 14.54 -16.41 27.97
CA GLU A 3 13.60 -15.39 28.45
C GLU A 3 12.80 -14.83 27.28
N THR A 4 11.48 -14.98 27.33
CA THR A 4 10.56 -14.30 26.41
C THR A 4 10.38 -12.87 26.88
N GLU A 5 11.07 -11.93 26.22
CA GLU A 5 10.87 -10.49 26.43
C GLU A 5 9.38 -10.13 26.24
N PRO A 6 8.82 -9.21 27.06
CA PRO A 6 7.41 -8.87 27.03
C PRO A 6 7.03 -8.27 25.67
N ILE A 7 5.98 -8.82 25.07
CA ILE A 7 5.42 -8.36 23.79
C ILE A 7 4.86 -6.94 24.01
N THR A 8 5.69 -5.94 23.76
CA THR A 8 5.27 -4.53 23.78
C THR A 8 4.44 -4.25 22.54
N ALA A 9 3.39 -3.44 22.66
CA ALA A 9 2.47 -3.11 21.56
C ALA A 9 3.20 -2.61 20.30
N LYS A 10 4.32 -1.90 20.47
CA LYS A 10 5.19 -1.44 19.39
C LYS A 10 5.84 -2.58 18.60
N ARG A 11 6.31 -3.63 19.28
CA ARG A 11 6.95 -4.80 18.65
C ARG A 11 5.93 -5.69 17.93
N ALA A 12 4.72 -5.78 18.46
CA ALA A 12 3.60 -6.45 17.81
C ALA A 12 3.17 -5.71 16.52
N ALA A 13 3.13 -4.37 16.54
CA ALA A 13 2.85 -3.57 15.35
C ALA A 13 3.94 -3.70 14.28
N GLU A 14 5.23 -3.72 14.67
CA GLU A 14 6.34 -3.93 13.74
C GLU A 14 6.33 -5.34 13.13
N GLN A 15 6.04 -6.38 13.91
CA GLN A 15 5.88 -7.74 13.39
C GLN A 15 4.69 -7.85 12.43
N PHE A 16 3.56 -7.24 12.76
CA PHE A 16 2.40 -7.18 11.88
C PHE A 16 2.73 -6.45 10.59
N ASP A 17 3.36 -5.26 10.64
CA ASP A 17 3.71 -4.50 9.45
C ASP A 17 4.71 -5.25 8.57
N HIS A 18 5.69 -5.92 9.17
CA HIS A 18 6.66 -6.73 8.43
C HIS A 18 5.99 -7.94 7.75
N GLU A 19 5.03 -8.61 8.39
CA GLU A 19 4.24 -9.65 7.76
C GLU A 19 3.32 -9.08 6.67
N PHE A 20 2.66 -7.97 6.94
CA PHE A 20 1.77 -7.29 6.00
C PHE A 20 2.51 -6.84 4.74
N GLN A 21 3.71 -6.27 4.89
CA GLN A 21 4.60 -5.93 3.78
C GLN A 21 5.02 -7.18 3.00
N ARG A 22 5.34 -8.28 3.69
CA ARG A 22 5.72 -9.54 3.04
C ARG A 22 4.60 -10.13 2.18
N TYR A 23 3.34 -9.99 2.60
CA TYR A 23 2.18 -10.43 1.82
C TYR A 23 1.81 -9.45 0.71
N THR A 24 1.89 -8.14 0.93
CA THR A 24 1.50 -7.15 -0.09
C THR A 24 2.54 -6.97 -1.20
N THR A 25 3.85 -7.09 -0.92
CA THR A 25 4.93 -6.85 -1.90
C THR A 25 5.26 -8.05 -2.78
N LYS A 26 5.08 -9.29 -2.29
CA LYS A 26 5.44 -10.49 -3.06
C LYS A 26 4.52 -10.74 -4.26
N HIS A 27 3.25 -10.37 -4.18
CA HIS A 27 2.30 -10.56 -5.27
C HIS A 27 2.47 -9.52 -6.40
N THR A 28 2.86 -8.29 -6.06
CA THR A 28 3.16 -7.24 -7.05
C THR A 28 4.46 -7.50 -7.81
N GLY A 29 5.51 -7.99 -7.12
CA GLY A 29 6.79 -8.32 -7.76
C GLY A 29 6.72 -9.53 -8.71
N LYS A 30 5.95 -10.57 -8.35
CA LYS A 30 5.77 -11.77 -9.20
C LYS A 30 4.95 -11.45 -10.45
N SER A 31 3.90 -10.64 -10.33
CA SER A 31 3.08 -10.22 -11.47
C SER A 31 3.83 -9.30 -12.43
N ALA A 32 4.63 -8.35 -11.92
CA ALA A 32 5.48 -7.50 -12.77
C ALA A 32 6.50 -8.31 -13.59
N ARG A 33 7.14 -9.32 -12.98
CA ARG A 33 8.07 -10.21 -13.70
C ARG A 33 7.37 -11.05 -14.76
N ALA A 34 6.17 -11.58 -14.46
CA ALA A 34 5.37 -12.34 -15.42
C ALA A 34 4.95 -11.48 -16.62
N VAL A 35 4.52 -10.23 -16.38
CA VAL A 35 4.18 -9.27 -17.46
C VAL A 35 5.41 -8.93 -18.31
N ALA A 36 6.57 -8.74 -17.68
CA ALA A 36 7.81 -8.49 -18.42
C ALA A 36 8.20 -9.69 -19.30
N MET A 37 8.06 -10.91 -18.79
CA MET A 37 8.27 -12.14 -19.59
C MET A 37 7.27 -12.26 -20.74
N ALA A 38 5.98 -11.99 -20.50
CA ALA A 38 4.95 -12.02 -21.53
C ALA A 38 5.22 -10.99 -22.65
N ARG A 39 5.64 -9.78 -22.29
CA ARG A 39 6.07 -8.74 -23.27
C ARG A 39 7.31 -9.17 -24.06
N ALA A 40 8.27 -9.81 -23.41
CA ALA A 40 9.46 -10.34 -24.08
C ALA A 40 9.12 -11.47 -25.06
N GLU A 41 8.17 -12.35 -24.71
CA GLU A 41 7.69 -13.40 -25.61
C GLU A 41 6.90 -12.84 -26.80
N LEU A 42 6.03 -11.86 -26.56
CA LEU A 42 5.30 -11.15 -27.61
C LEU A 42 6.26 -10.48 -28.60
N ALA A 43 7.31 -9.82 -28.11
CA ALA A 43 8.33 -9.21 -28.96
C ALA A 43 9.06 -10.24 -29.83
N LYS A 44 9.33 -11.44 -29.30
CA LYS A 44 9.95 -12.54 -30.07
C LYS A 44 9.04 -13.00 -31.22
N TYR A 45 7.77 -13.27 -30.93
CA TYR A 45 6.83 -13.72 -31.97
C TYR A 45 6.59 -12.64 -33.03
N ASN A 46 6.49 -11.37 -32.62
CA ASN A 46 6.37 -10.25 -33.55
C ASN A 46 7.62 -10.09 -34.43
N ALA A 47 8.82 -10.31 -33.88
CA ALA A 47 10.06 -10.27 -34.66
C ALA A 47 10.10 -11.38 -35.73
N ILE A 48 9.66 -12.60 -35.39
CA ILE A 48 9.55 -13.72 -36.33
C ILE A 48 8.57 -13.41 -37.46
N MET A 49 7.38 -12.90 -37.11
CA MET A 49 6.36 -12.49 -38.08
C MET A 49 6.83 -11.35 -38.99
N PHE A 50 7.58 -10.40 -38.45
CA PHE A 50 8.14 -9.29 -39.21
C PHE A 50 9.23 -9.74 -40.18
N GLN A 51 10.07 -10.70 -39.78
CA GLN A 51 11.05 -11.32 -40.67
C GLN A 51 10.37 -12.08 -41.80
N ASP A 52 9.32 -12.86 -41.51
CA ASP A 52 8.54 -13.56 -42.53
C ASP A 52 7.92 -12.59 -43.55
N LYS A 53 7.32 -11.50 -43.06
CA LYS A 53 6.76 -10.44 -43.91
C LYS A 53 7.83 -9.80 -44.81
N LYS A 54 9.04 -9.55 -44.29
CA LYS A 54 10.17 -9.05 -45.09
C LYS A 54 10.64 -10.04 -46.15
N LEU A 55 10.57 -11.35 -45.89
CA LEU A 55 10.90 -12.38 -46.89
C LEU A 55 9.83 -12.44 -47.98
N GLU A 56 8.56 -12.30 -47.60
CA GLU A 56 7.42 -12.20 -48.52
C GLU A 56 7.54 -10.99 -49.44
N GLU A 57 7.84 -9.81 -48.90
CA GLU A 57 8.06 -8.58 -49.68
C GLU A 57 9.23 -8.68 -50.67
N LYS A 58 10.25 -9.50 -50.35
CA LYS A 58 11.40 -9.75 -51.21
C LYS A 58 11.22 -10.91 -52.19
N GLY A 59 10.08 -11.61 -52.15
CA GLY A 59 9.81 -12.79 -52.99
C GLY A 59 10.69 -14.00 -52.71
N ILE A 60 11.34 -14.07 -51.54
CA ILE A 60 12.28 -15.15 -51.18
C ILE A 60 11.51 -16.24 -50.44
N GLN A 61 11.42 -17.44 -51.04
CA GLN A 61 10.73 -18.58 -50.42
C GLN A 61 11.58 -19.34 -49.39
N LYS A 62 12.90 -19.22 -49.45
CA LYS A 62 13.81 -19.95 -48.54
C LYS A 62 13.77 -19.33 -47.14
N GLY A 63 13.35 -20.12 -46.15
CA GLY A 63 13.23 -19.68 -44.76
C GLY A 63 11.90 -19.01 -44.40
N ARG A 64 10.92 -19.02 -45.33
CA ARG A 64 9.56 -18.54 -45.06
C ARG A 64 8.83 -19.51 -44.14
N LEU A 65 8.00 -18.98 -43.25
CA LEU A 65 7.12 -19.80 -42.41
C LEU A 65 6.07 -20.49 -43.29
N THR A 66 5.72 -21.73 -42.93
CA THR A 66 4.54 -22.37 -43.50
C THR A 66 3.29 -21.61 -43.05
N PRO A 67 2.21 -21.60 -43.86
CA PRO A 67 0.98 -20.90 -43.49
C PRO A 67 0.38 -21.41 -42.16
N GLU A 68 0.55 -22.69 -41.84
CA GLU A 68 0.11 -23.28 -40.57
C GLU A 68 0.89 -22.75 -39.36
N LEU A 69 2.21 -22.66 -39.49
CA LEU A 69 3.08 -22.09 -38.45
C LEU A 69 2.78 -20.60 -38.24
N ARG A 70 2.54 -19.86 -39.33
CA ARG A 70 2.16 -18.45 -39.30
C ARG A 70 0.86 -18.23 -38.52
N ALA A 71 -0.19 -18.99 -38.83
CA ALA A 71 -1.47 -18.92 -38.11
C ALA A 71 -1.31 -19.26 -36.61
N THR A 72 -0.42 -20.20 -36.29
CA THR A 72 -0.11 -20.56 -34.89
C THR A 72 0.54 -19.39 -34.14
N TYR A 73 1.50 -18.69 -34.75
CA TYR A 73 2.14 -17.52 -34.13
C TYR A 73 1.18 -16.35 -33.99
N GLU A 74 0.36 -16.06 -35.01
CA GLU A 74 -0.68 -15.03 -34.94
C GLU A 74 -1.68 -15.29 -33.81
N THR A 75 -2.10 -16.55 -33.64
CA THR A 75 -2.98 -16.96 -32.54
C THR A 75 -2.30 -16.77 -31.18
N LYS A 76 -1.02 -17.12 -31.06
CA LYS A 76 -0.24 -16.93 -29.83
C LYS A 76 -0.06 -15.47 -29.47
N ILE A 77 0.23 -14.62 -30.46
CA ILE A 77 0.35 -13.17 -30.29
C ILE A 77 -0.96 -12.60 -29.75
N LYS A 78 -2.09 -12.91 -30.41
CA LYS A 78 -3.40 -12.45 -29.99
C LYS A 78 -3.77 -12.88 -28.57
N ASN A 79 -3.49 -14.15 -28.23
CA ASN A 79 -3.76 -14.66 -26.88
C ASN A 79 -2.92 -13.94 -25.81
N LEU A 80 -1.66 -13.62 -26.11
CA LEU A 80 -0.79 -12.87 -25.20
C LEU A 80 -1.25 -11.41 -25.05
N GLU A 81 -1.65 -10.76 -26.13
CA GLU A 81 -2.21 -9.40 -26.13
C GLU A 81 -3.49 -9.34 -25.29
N ASP A 82 -4.46 -10.23 -25.55
CA ASP A 82 -5.71 -10.31 -24.78
C ASP A 82 -5.45 -10.55 -23.28
N ALA A 83 -4.46 -11.38 -22.95
CA ALA A 83 -4.09 -11.65 -21.56
C ALA A 83 -3.45 -10.43 -20.88
N LEU A 84 -2.57 -9.70 -21.59
CA LEU A 84 -1.95 -8.46 -21.13
C LEU A 84 -3.00 -7.37 -20.90
N ASP A 85 -3.95 -7.22 -21.82
CA ASP A 85 -5.02 -6.22 -21.71
C ASP A 85 -5.96 -6.52 -20.55
N LYS A 86 -6.39 -7.79 -20.39
CA LYS A 86 -7.17 -8.22 -19.23
C LYS A 86 -6.43 -7.96 -17.92
N PHE A 87 -5.12 -8.24 -17.87
CA PHE A 87 -4.30 -7.93 -16.72
C PHE A 87 -4.30 -6.43 -16.41
N HIS A 88 -4.05 -5.57 -17.40
CA HIS A 88 -4.07 -4.12 -17.23
C HIS A 88 -5.44 -3.60 -16.76
N LEU A 89 -6.54 -4.11 -17.32
CA LEU A 89 -7.90 -3.77 -16.89
C LEU A 89 -8.18 -4.19 -15.44
N SER A 90 -7.76 -5.39 -15.04
CA SER A 90 -7.93 -5.87 -13.66
C SER A 90 -7.15 -5.02 -12.65
N VAL A 91 -5.91 -4.64 -12.96
CA VAL A 91 -5.09 -3.77 -12.11
C VAL A 91 -5.71 -2.38 -12.02
N ALA A 92 -6.19 -1.83 -13.14
CA ALA A 92 -6.89 -0.55 -13.16
C ALA A 92 -8.17 -0.57 -12.31
N SER A 93 -8.96 -1.65 -12.39
CA SER A 93 -10.17 -1.82 -11.58
C SER A 93 -9.84 -1.88 -10.09
N TYR A 94 -8.80 -2.61 -9.70
CA TYR A 94 -8.38 -2.71 -8.30
C TYR A 94 -7.99 -1.34 -7.72
N ASN A 95 -7.26 -0.53 -8.49
CA ASN A 95 -6.91 0.82 -8.08
C ASN A 95 -8.12 1.76 -8.02
N ARG A 96 -9.10 1.62 -8.93
CA ARG A 96 -10.37 2.37 -8.86
C ARG A 96 -11.15 2.05 -7.58
N THR A 97 -11.24 0.78 -7.20
CA THR A 97 -11.93 0.38 -5.97
C THR A 97 -11.25 0.95 -4.73
N LYS A 98 -9.90 0.94 -4.67
CA LYS A 98 -9.15 1.59 -3.58
C LYS A 98 -9.45 3.08 -3.49
N ALA A 99 -9.42 3.78 -4.63
CA ALA A 99 -9.69 5.21 -4.67
C ALA A 99 -11.12 5.52 -4.19
N LEU A 100 -12.10 4.72 -4.60
CA LEU A 100 -13.49 4.86 -4.16
C LEU A 100 -13.62 4.63 -2.65
N LEU A 101 -12.99 3.58 -2.12
CA LEU A 101 -12.99 3.30 -0.67
C LEU A 101 -12.33 4.43 0.12
N SER A 102 -11.19 4.94 -0.33
CA SER A 102 -10.54 6.08 0.33
C SER A 102 -11.39 7.34 0.28
N PHE A 103 -12.11 7.56 -0.83
CA PHE A 103 -13.00 8.70 -0.98
C PHE A 103 -14.22 8.59 -0.05
N VAL A 104 -14.86 7.43 0.00
CA VAL A 104 -15.99 7.18 0.91
C VAL A 104 -15.57 7.35 2.37
N LEU A 105 -14.37 6.87 2.73
CA LEU A 105 -13.83 7.04 4.07
C LEU A 105 -13.58 8.52 4.40
N LEU A 106 -13.05 9.30 3.46
CA LEU A 106 -12.88 10.74 3.64
C LEU A 106 -14.21 11.47 3.81
N VAL A 107 -15.23 11.10 3.03
CA VAL A 107 -16.58 11.67 3.17
C VAL A 107 -17.17 11.33 4.53
N ALA A 108 -17.06 10.06 4.96
CA ALA A 108 -17.53 9.65 6.29
C ALA A 108 -16.80 10.38 7.42
N PHE A 109 -15.48 10.57 7.30
CA PHE A 109 -14.68 11.33 8.25
C PHE A 109 -15.11 12.81 8.29
N ALA A 110 -15.33 13.43 7.13
CA ALA A 110 -15.82 14.80 7.05
C ALA A 110 -17.20 14.95 7.71
N LEU A 111 -18.10 13.98 7.52
CA LEU A 111 -19.41 13.97 8.18
C LEU A 111 -19.28 13.79 9.70
N LEU A 112 -18.43 12.88 10.16
CA LEU A 112 -18.16 12.70 11.59
C LEU A 112 -17.60 13.99 12.20
N MET A 113 -16.64 14.62 11.55
CA MET A 113 -16.05 15.91 12.00
C MET A 113 -17.04 17.07 11.91
N PHE A 114 -18.02 17.04 11.01
CA PHE A 114 -19.04 18.08 10.90
C PHE A 114 -20.14 17.95 11.97
N PHE A 115 -20.63 16.73 12.20
CA PHE A 115 -21.67 16.49 13.20
C PHE A 115 -21.11 16.39 14.62
N GLN A 116 -19.81 16.16 14.78
CA GLN A 116 -19.09 16.01 16.05
C GLN A 116 -19.93 15.31 17.13
N PRO A 117 -20.45 14.09 16.88
CA PRO A 117 -21.37 13.43 17.81
C PRO A 117 -20.76 13.23 19.21
N TRP A 118 -19.43 13.25 19.32
CA TRP A 118 -18.68 13.19 20.57
C TRP A 118 -18.54 14.53 21.31
N ALA A 119 -18.81 15.69 20.70
CA ALA A 119 -18.63 17.00 21.33
C ALA A 119 -19.41 17.10 22.67
N LYS A 120 -20.59 16.48 22.74
CA LYS A 120 -21.42 16.40 23.95
C LYS A 120 -20.77 15.67 25.12
N HIS A 121 -19.75 14.86 24.88
CA HIS A 121 -19.02 14.13 25.92
C HIS A 121 -17.78 14.89 26.43
N PHE A 122 -17.43 16.02 25.81
CA PHE A 122 -16.31 16.87 26.22
C PHE A 122 -16.77 18.20 26.85
N GLU A 123 -18.07 18.51 26.82
CA GLU A 123 -18.67 19.62 27.58
C GLU A 123 -19.11 19.13 28.97
N ASN A 124 -18.17 18.65 29.79
CA ASN A 124 -18.46 18.38 31.18
C ASN A 124 -18.13 19.65 32.00
N PRO A 125 -19.09 20.33 32.64
CA PRO A 125 -18.83 21.57 33.40
C PRO A 125 -17.94 21.37 34.64
N GLN A 126 -17.44 20.16 34.87
CA GLN A 126 -16.52 19.77 35.95
C GLN A 126 -15.11 19.44 35.43
N ASP A 127 -14.89 19.42 34.11
CA ASP A 127 -13.56 19.24 33.54
C ASP A 127 -12.83 20.59 33.60
N LEU A 128 -11.71 20.64 34.34
CA LEU A 128 -10.88 21.83 34.46
C LEU A 128 -10.39 22.27 33.08
N THR A 129 -10.37 23.57 32.82
CA THR A 129 -9.76 24.07 31.58
C THR A 129 -8.24 23.87 31.62
N TYR A 130 -7.55 23.79 30.47
CA TYR A 130 -6.09 23.57 30.43
C TYR A 130 -5.33 24.57 31.32
N ASP A 131 -5.77 25.83 31.33
CA ASP A 131 -5.19 26.89 32.17
C ASP A 131 -5.38 26.60 33.67
N GLU A 132 -6.52 26.00 34.04
CA GLU A 132 -6.86 25.64 35.42
C GLU A 132 -6.09 24.40 35.90
N TYR A 133 -5.81 23.43 35.01
CA TYR A 133 -4.90 22.31 35.28
C TYR A 133 -3.46 22.78 35.55
N VAL A 134 -2.95 23.73 34.77
CA VAL A 134 -1.60 24.28 34.93
C VAL A 134 -1.45 24.98 36.29
N THR A 135 -2.46 25.74 36.71
CA THR A 135 -2.44 26.39 38.03
C THR A 135 -2.49 25.39 39.18
N LEU A 136 -3.20 24.27 39.02
CA LEU A 136 -3.31 23.24 40.05
C LEU A 136 -2.00 22.47 40.23
N ASP A 137 -1.26 22.23 39.15
CA ASP A 137 0.08 21.64 39.19
C ASP A 137 1.11 22.59 39.83
N GLU A 138 1.04 23.90 39.56
CA GLU A 138 1.88 24.91 40.23
C GLU A 138 1.58 25.00 41.74
N GLU A 139 0.30 25.04 42.13
CA GLU A 139 -0.12 25.08 43.54
C GLU A 139 0.28 23.80 44.31
N LEU A 140 0.32 22.64 43.65
CA LEU A 140 0.80 21.39 44.24
C LEU A 140 2.34 21.31 44.37
N THR A 141 3.09 22.06 43.56
CA THR A 141 4.56 22.04 43.60
C THR A 141 5.15 23.01 44.62
N GLU A 142 4.54 24.16 44.86
CA GLU A 142 5.00 25.14 45.84
C GLU A 142 5.12 24.60 47.30
N PRO A 143 4.13 23.90 47.88
CA PRO A 143 4.25 23.36 49.24
C PRO A 143 5.29 22.23 49.32
N ARG A 144 5.57 21.52 48.20
CA ARG A 144 6.59 20.48 48.14
C ARG A 144 8.00 21.07 48.05
N LYS A 145 8.18 22.19 47.35
CA LYS A 145 9.45 22.95 47.29
C LYS A 145 9.78 23.60 48.63
N GLN A 146 8.79 24.20 49.31
CA GLN A 146 8.97 24.77 50.66
C GLN A 146 9.41 23.72 51.68
N LYS A 147 8.76 22.55 51.68
CA LYS A 147 9.09 21.46 52.60
C LYS A 147 10.48 20.86 52.37
N LEU A 148 10.99 20.92 51.14
CA LEU A 148 12.35 20.51 50.80
C LEU A 148 13.39 21.56 51.25
N LEU A 149 13.08 22.84 51.12
CA LEU A 149 13.96 23.94 51.56
C LEU A 149 14.09 23.98 53.10
N GLU A 150 13.00 23.84 53.85
CA GLU A 150 13.06 23.76 55.32
C GLU A 150 13.90 22.56 55.81
N SER A 151 13.84 21.42 55.12
CA SER A 151 14.65 20.25 55.48
C SER A 151 16.14 20.36 55.09
N SER A 152 16.49 21.35 54.26
CA SER A 152 17.87 21.58 53.80
C SER A 152 18.65 22.52 54.71
N ASP A 153 17.95 23.39 55.45
CA ASP A 153 18.54 24.35 56.38
C ASP A 153 18.76 23.76 57.80
N GLU A 154 18.27 22.55 58.07
CA GLU A 154 18.46 21.82 59.34
C GLU A 154 19.67 20.83 59.34
N LEU A 155 20.60 20.95 58.38
CA LEU A 155 21.80 20.08 58.27
C LEU A 155 23.12 20.86 58.34
#